data_AF-X1W0T3-F1
#
_entry.id   AF-X1W0T3-F1
#
_cell.length_a   1.000
_cell.length_b   1.000
_cell.length_c   1.000
_cell.angle_alpha   90.00
_cell.angle_beta   90.00
_cell.angle_gamma   90.00
#
_symmetry.space_group_name_H-M   'P 1'
#
loop_
_entity.id
_entity.type
_entity.pdbx_description
1 polymer ?
#
loop_
_entity_poly.entity_id
_entity_poly.type
_entity_poly.pdbx_seq_one_letter_code
_entity_poly.pdbx_strand_id
1 'polypeptide(L)'
;YEILCWVGVGLMVVGIFSSMSSGPMLAAILSILFIVFYRWRKYWKPVAIIIIVMCGSVEVISNRHFYDILGGFTLVPATAWYRSKLIDVALFEGGMSGHWLTGYGLFVDPGWGPLIDGRDHTDAVNHYVLILARYGLIGLVPFLVMCTMAVKRLIDAYKASIYDSDKWLVWCLSAGLFG
;
A
#
# COMPACT_ATOMS: atom_id res chain seq x y z
N TYR A 1 -1.93 -34.38 -4.87
CA TYR A 1 -2.17 -32.97 -4.50
C TYR A 1 -0.92 -32.28 -3.96
N GLU A 2 -0.14 -32.91 -3.10
CA GLU A 2 1.09 -32.31 -2.53
C GLU A 2 2.12 -31.86 -3.58
N ILE A 3 2.37 -32.66 -4.62
CA ILE A 3 3.31 -32.30 -5.70
C ILE A 3 2.87 -31.03 -6.45
N LEU A 4 1.56 -30.88 -6.72
CA LEU A 4 1.01 -29.68 -7.37
C LEU A 4 1.16 -28.44 -6.48
N CYS A 5 1.00 -28.57 -5.16
CA CYS A 5 1.24 -27.48 -4.22
C CYS A 5 2.71 -27.05 -4.22
N TRP A 6 3.65 -28.00 -4.20
CA TRP A 6 5.09 -27.69 -4.25
C TRP A 6 5.50 -27.04 -5.57
N VAL A 7 4.96 -27.52 -6.69
CA VAL A 7 5.17 -26.89 -8.01
C VAL A 7 4.60 -25.47 -8.03
N GLY A 8 3.40 -25.25 -7.48
CA GLY A 8 2.79 -23.93 -7.38
C GLY A 8 3.61 -22.95 -6.53
N VAL A 9 4.10 -23.40 -5.37
CA VAL A 9 4.99 -22.58 -4.52
C VAL A 9 6.29 -22.25 -5.24
N GLY A 10 6.90 -23.22 -5.92
CA GLY A 10 8.11 -22.99 -6.73
C GLY A 10 7.89 -21.95 -7.83
N LEU A 11 6.78 -22.04 -8.56
CA LEU A 11 6.43 -21.07 -9.60
C LEU A 11 6.16 -19.66 -9.04
N MET A 12 5.55 -19.55 -7.85
CA MET A 12 5.36 -18.24 -7.20
C MET A 12 6.70 -17.59 -6.84
N VAL A 13 7.66 -18.36 -6.31
CA VAL A 13 9.01 -17.84 -6.01
C VAL A 13 9.71 -17.40 -7.29
N VAL A 14 9.67 -18.23 -8.34
CA VAL A 14 10.23 -17.87 -9.66
C VAL A 14 9.58 -16.60 -10.21
N GLY A 15 8.26 -16.43 -10.08
CA GLY A 15 7.55 -15.23 -10.52
C GLY A 15 7.94 -13.97 -9.75
N ILE A 16 8.16 -14.07 -8.44
CA ILE A 16 8.65 -12.95 -7.62
C ILE A 16 10.04 -12.52 -8.09
N PHE A 17 10.95 -13.49 -8.30
CA PHE A 17 12.31 -13.19 -8.76
C PHE A 17 12.36 -12.74 -10.22
N SER A 18 11.50 -13.29 -11.10
CA SER A 18 11.48 -12.91 -12.52
C SER A 18 10.98 -11.48 -12.73
N SER A 19 10.13 -10.97 -11.83
CA SER A 19 9.64 -9.60 -11.93
C SER A 19 10.70 -8.55 -11.57
N MET A 20 11.77 -8.91 -10.83
CA MET A 20 12.85 -8.04 -10.30
C MET A 20 12.42 -6.60 -9.93
N SER A 21 11.17 -6.43 -9.51
CA SER A 21 10.60 -5.14 -9.16
C SER A 21 10.62 -5.05 -7.64
N SER A 22 10.95 -3.87 -7.12
CA SER A 22 10.97 -3.63 -5.67
C SER A 22 9.61 -3.87 -5.03
N GLY A 23 8.51 -3.75 -5.79
CA GLY A 23 7.15 -4.03 -5.34
C GLY A 23 6.93 -5.50 -4.95
N PRO A 24 6.98 -6.46 -5.88
CA PRO A 24 6.80 -7.88 -5.60
C PRO A 24 7.79 -8.46 -4.58
N MET A 25 9.04 -7.97 -4.55
CA MET A 25 10.01 -8.39 -3.52
C MET A 25 9.61 -7.88 -2.12
N LEU A 26 9.20 -6.61 -2.01
CA LEU A 26 8.74 -6.04 -0.74
C LEU A 26 7.46 -6.73 -0.27
N ALA A 27 6.51 -6.98 -1.18
CA ALA A 27 5.30 -7.74 -0.94
C ALA A 27 5.59 -9.14 -0.36
N ALA A 28 6.52 -9.87 -0.98
CA ALA A 28 6.93 -11.19 -0.52
C ALA A 28 7.61 -11.14 0.85
N ILE A 29 8.52 -10.19 1.08
CA ILE A 29 9.20 -10.01 2.37
C ILE A 29 8.18 -9.67 3.47
N LEU A 30 7.25 -8.74 3.21
CA LEU A 30 6.21 -8.37 4.16
C LEU A 30 5.28 -9.56 4.45
N SER A 31 4.87 -10.31 3.43
CA SER A 31 4.08 -11.54 3.59
C SER A 31 4.79 -12.56 4.49
N ILE A 32 6.07 -12.84 4.24
CA ILE A 32 6.86 -13.79 5.03
C ILE A 32 7.01 -13.29 6.48
N LEU A 33 7.34 -12.00 6.68
CA LEU A 33 7.43 -11.42 8.01
C LEU A 33 6.10 -11.56 8.74
N PHE A 34 4.99 -11.21 8.10
CA PHE A 34 3.66 -11.31 8.69
C PHE A 34 3.38 -12.75 9.15
N ILE A 35 3.70 -13.75 8.34
CA ILE A 35 3.57 -15.18 8.67
C ILE A 35 4.44 -15.55 9.88
N VAL A 36 5.72 -15.15 9.91
CA VAL A 36 6.63 -15.42 11.03
C VAL A 36 6.14 -14.79 12.33
N PHE A 37 5.57 -13.59 12.26
CA PHE A 37 5.03 -12.87 13.42
C PHE A 37 3.73 -13.45 13.99
N TYR A 38 3.13 -14.47 13.38
CA TYR A 38 1.95 -15.17 13.92
C TYR A 38 2.15 -15.64 15.36
N ARG A 39 3.36 -16.10 15.71
CA ARG A 39 3.67 -16.55 17.08
C ARG A 39 3.45 -15.44 18.12
N TRP A 40 3.66 -14.18 17.74
CA TRP A 40 3.50 -13.01 18.60
C TRP A 40 2.17 -12.27 18.40
N ARG A 41 1.18 -12.92 17.77
CA ARG A 41 -0.16 -12.34 17.53
C ARG A 41 -0.77 -11.69 18.77
N LYS A 42 -0.50 -12.18 20.00
CA LYS A 42 -1.02 -11.57 21.23
C LYS A 42 -0.65 -10.09 21.38
N TYR A 43 0.47 -9.66 20.81
CA TYR A 43 0.99 -8.29 20.88
C TYR A 43 0.62 -7.41 19.68
N TRP A 44 -0.28 -7.85 18.78
CA TRP A 44 -0.61 -7.07 17.58
C TRP A 44 -1.19 -5.68 17.90
N LYS A 45 -2.00 -5.56 18.97
CA LYS A 45 -2.60 -4.29 19.40
C LYS A 45 -1.55 -3.27 19.89
N PRO A 46 -0.67 -3.60 20.86
CA PRO A 46 0.36 -2.66 21.27
C PRO A 46 1.33 -2.33 20.14
N VAL A 47 1.67 -3.29 19.26
CA VAL A 47 2.51 -3.02 18.08
C VAL A 47 1.85 -1.99 17.15
N ALA A 48 0.55 -2.14 16.84
CA ALA A 48 -0.18 -1.17 16.03
C ALA A 48 -0.21 0.24 16.65
N ILE A 49 -0.41 0.33 17.97
CA ILE A 49 -0.37 1.61 18.69
C ILE A 49 1.02 2.23 18.64
N ILE A 50 2.07 1.45 18.87
CA ILE A 50 3.46 1.92 18.79
C ILE A 50 3.75 2.46 17.39
N ILE A 51 3.33 1.77 16.33
CA ILE A 51 3.51 2.23 14.95
C ILE A 51 2.81 3.57 14.72
N ILE A 52 1.54 3.71 15.12
CA ILE A 52 0.79 4.96 14.97
C ILE A 52 1.47 6.10 15.73
N VAL A 53 1.88 5.86 16.98
CA VAL A 53 2.58 6.85 17.80
C VAL A 53 3.92 7.22 17.17
N MET A 54 4.68 6.26 16.67
CA MET A 54 5.94 6.51 15.96
C MET A 54 5.72 7.37 14.72
N CYS A 55 4.73 7.05 13.88
CA CYS A 55 4.38 7.84 12.70
C CYS A 55 4.04 9.29 13.08
N GLY A 56 3.18 9.50 14.07
CA GLY A 56 2.81 10.85 14.52
C GLY A 56 3.98 11.60 15.16
N SER A 57 4.81 10.92 15.95
CA SER A 57 6.01 11.52 16.57
C SER A 57 7.00 11.99 15.52
N VAL A 58 7.18 11.19 14.47
CA VAL A 58 8.07 11.50 13.35
C VAL A 58 7.56 12.73 12.58
N GLU A 59 6.25 12.84 12.34
CA GLU A 59 5.65 14.01 11.68
C GLU A 59 5.83 15.29 12.51
N VAL A 60 5.65 15.22 13.83
CA VAL A 60 5.82 16.37 14.75
C VAL A 60 7.28 16.79 14.88
N ILE A 61 8.20 15.84 15.05
CA ILE A 61 9.62 16.13 15.30
C ILE A 61 10.33 16.55 14.01
N SER A 62 10.03 15.91 12.88
CA SER A 62 10.73 16.17 11.63
C SER A 62 10.21 17.40 10.88
N ASN A 63 9.04 17.93 11.25
CA ASN A 63 8.35 19.01 10.54
C ASN A 63 8.23 18.75 9.02
N ARG A 64 8.14 17.47 8.67
CA ARG A 64 7.99 16.90 7.33
C ARG A 64 6.98 15.78 7.42
N HIS A 65 6.23 15.56 6.36
CA HIS A 65 5.25 14.49 6.35
C HIS A 65 5.94 13.13 6.47
N PHE A 66 5.32 12.20 7.20
CA PHE A 66 5.92 10.89 7.49
C PHE A 66 6.33 10.12 6.21
N TYR A 67 5.63 10.35 5.10
CA TYR A 67 5.90 9.71 3.81
C TYR A 67 7.22 10.17 3.17
N ASP A 68 7.66 11.41 3.40
CA ASP A 68 8.96 11.89 2.92
C ASP A 68 10.12 11.15 3.60
N ILE A 69 9.93 10.80 4.87
CA ILE A 69 10.94 10.12 5.69
C ILE A 69 11.00 8.64 5.33
N LEU A 70 9.85 8.00 5.08
CA LEU A 70 9.81 6.68 4.46
C LEU A 70 10.51 6.67 3.11
N GLY A 71 10.41 7.77 2.35
CA GLY A 71 11.13 7.92 1.09
C GLY A 71 12.65 7.86 1.23
N GLY A 72 13.20 8.37 2.33
CA GLY A 72 14.63 8.28 2.66
C GLY A 72 15.12 6.86 2.96
N PHE A 73 14.24 5.94 3.36
CA PHE A 73 14.58 4.53 3.61
C PHE A 73 14.43 3.63 2.38
N THR A 74 13.96 4.17 1.25
CA THR A 74 13.78 3.38 0.03
C THR A 74 15.12 3.09 -0.66
N LEU A 75 15.18 1.94 -1.33
CA LEU A 75 16.37 1.50 -2.08
C LEU A 75 16.77 2.46 -3.22
N VAL A 76 15.85 3.32 -3.68
CA VAL A 76 16.09 4.32 -4.73
C VAL A 76 15.44 5.66 -4.35
N PRO A 77 16.21 6.58 -3.72
CA PRO A 77 15.70 7.85 -3.20
C PRO A 77 14.98 8.71 -4.25
N ALA A 78 15.44 8.68 -5.51
CA ALA A 78 14.84 9.43 -6.61
C ALA A 78 13.37 9.03 -6.89
N THR A 79 13.05 7.74 -6.79
CA THR A 79 11.68 7.25 -7.02
C THR A 79 10.75 7.57 -5.86
N ALA A 80 11.27 7.62 -4.65
CA ALA A 80 10.48 7.96 -3.48
C ALA A 80 10.20 9.46 -3.37
N TRP A 81 11.16 10.30 -3.77
CA TRP A 81 10.92 11.74 -3.90
C TRP A 81 9.79 12.02 -4.87
N TYR A 82 9.81 11.39 -6.05
CA TYR A 82 8.75 11.56 -7.05
C TYR A 82 7.37 11.15 -6.51
N ARG A 83 7.28 10.02 -5.80
CA ARG A 83 6.02 9.56 -5.16
C ARG A 83 5.47 10.56 -4.14
N SER A 84 6.34 11.18 -3.36
CA SER A 84 5.93 12.14 -2.33
C SER A 84 5.48 13.45 -2.99
N LYS A 85 6.26 13.95 -3.94
CA LYS A 85 5.90 15.14 -4.73
C LYS A 85 4.61 14.97 -5.52
N LEU A 86 4.33 13.78 -6.03
CA LEU A 86 3.07 13.45 -6.70
C LEU A 86 1.86 13.62 -5.76
N ILE A 87 1.99 13.23 -4.48
CA ILE A 87 0.93 13.43 -3.48
C ILE A 87 0.77 14.92 -3.17
N ASP A 88 1.88 15.64 -2.99
CA ASP A 88 1.84 17.06 -2.68
C ASP A 88 1.19 17.87 -3.80
N VAL A 89 1.54 17.58 -5.06
CA VAL A 89 0.93 18.25 -6.22
C VAL A 89 -0.56 17.93 -6.30
N ALA A 90 -0.94 16.67 -6.15
CA ALA A 90 -2.33 16.24 -6.24
C ALA A 90 -3.21 16.90 -5.15
N LEU A 91 -2.72 16.97 -3.90
CA LEU A 91 -3.54 17.38 -2.75
C LEU A 91 -3.38 18.86 -2.37
N PHE A 92 -2.17 19.41 -2.45
CA PHE A 92 -1.82 20.71 -1.86
C PHE A 92 -1.45 21.78 -2.90
N GLU A 93 -0.79 21.43 -4.01
CA GLU A 93 -0.38 22.41 -5.03
C GLU A 93 -1.46 22.66 -6.10
N GLY A 94 -2.70 22.28 -5.81
CA GLY A 94 -3.85 22.55 -6.68
C GLY A 94 -4.00 21.58 -7.85
N GLY A 95 -3.27 20.45 -7.85
CA GLY A 95 -3.35 19.44 -8.90
C GLY A 95 -4.76 18.87 -9.11
N MET A 96 -5.60 18.80 -8.08
CA MET A 96 -7.01 18.38 -8.21
C MET A 96 -8.02 19.53 -8.33
N SER A 97 -7.56 20.78 -8.53
CA SER A 97 -8.44 21.94 -8.60
C SER A 97 -9.48 21.78 -9.72
N GLY A 98 -10.77 21.89 -9.37
CA GLY A 98 -11.89 21.70 -10.29
C GLY A 98 -12.26 20.23 -10.60
N HIS A 99 -11.45 19.25 -10.21
CA HIS A 99 -11.62 17.85 -10.59
C HIS A 99 -11.78 16.91 -9.39
N TRP A 100 -11.93 17.45 -8.17
CA TRP A 100 -12.08 16.67 -6.93
C TRP A 100 -13.17 15.61 -6.98
N LEU A 101 -14.33 15.92 -7.57
CA LEU A 101 -15.49 15.03 -7.47
C LEU A 101 -15.41 13.87 -8.48
N THR A 102 -15.11 14.16 -9.74
CA THR A 102 -15.18 13.22 -10.87
C THR A 102 -13.83 12.83 -11.46
N GLY A 103 -12.74 13.50 -11.08
CA GLY A 103 -11.43 13.32 -11.68
C GLY A 103 -11.35 13.88 -13.10
N TYR A 104 -10.20 13.64 -13.73
CA TYR A 104 -9.83 14.01 -15.09
C TYR A 104 -10.34 13.01 -16.14
N GLY A 105 -10.62 11.76 -15.74
CA GLY A 105 -11.04 10.67 -16.64
C GLY A 105 -9.97 9.59 -16.83
N LEU A 106 -10.35 8.49 -17.49
CA LEU A 106 -9.59 7.23 -17.50
C LEU A 106 -8.33 7.26 -18.38
N PHE A 107 -8.33 8.10 -19.41
CA PHE A 107 -7.25 8.24 -20.41
C PHE A 107 -6.75 9.68 -20.56
N VAL A 108 -7.01 10.51 -19.55
CA VAL A 108 -6.61 11.91 -19.53
C VAL A 108 -5.43 12.06 -18.59
N ASP A 109 -4.32 12.61 -19.09
CA ASP A 109 -3.21 13.01 -18.24
C ASP A 109 -3.64 14.23 -17.42
N PRO A 110 -3.51 14.22 -16.09
CA PRO A 110 -3.87 15.36 -15.26
C PRO A 110 -2.94 16.58 -15.46
N GLY A 111 -1.83 16.43 -16.18
CA GLY A 111 -0.91 17.51 -16.53
C GLY A 111 -0.07 18.00 -15.35
N TRP A 112 0.20 17.12 -14.38
CA TRP A 112 1.00 17.45 -13.19
C TRP A 112 2.51 17.36 -13.42
N GLY A 113 2.96 16.74 -14.52
CA GLY A 113 4.37 16.62 -14.88
C GLY A 113 5.20 17.90 -14.75
N PRO A 114 4.73 19.07 -15.25
CA PRO A 114 5.45 20.34 -15.12
C PRO A 114 5.63 20.82 -13.67
N LEU A 115 4.72 20.45 -12.76
CA LEU A 115 4.76 20.80 -11.34
C LEU A 115 5.64 19.84 -10.51
N ILE A 116 5.88 18.64 -11.03
CA ILE A 116 6.65 17.60 -10.35
C ILE A 116 8.12 17.66 -10.77
N ASP A 117 8.42 17.40 -12.05
CA ASP A 117 9.79 17.24 -12.55
C ASP A 117 10.03 17.89 -13.92
N GLY A 118 9.07 18.66 -14.44
CA GLY A 118 9.20 19.40 -15.69
C GLY A 118 8.91 18.57 -16.95
N ARG A 119 8.36 17.36 -16.81
CA ARG A 119 7.98 16.51 -17.96
C ARG A 119 6.61 16.89 -18.52
N ASP A 120 6.40 16.55 -19.79
CA ASP A 120 5.12 16.75 -20.49
C ASP A 120 4.06 15.69 -20.14
N HIS A 121 4.38 14.71 -19.29
CA HIS A 121 3.48 13.65 -18.86
C HIS A 121 3.60 13.39 -17.36
N THR A 122 2.51 12.91 -16.76
CA THR A 122 2.46 12.53 -15.33
C THR A 122 2.55 11.01 -15.19
N ASP A 123 3.58 10.51 -14.51
CA ASP A 123 3.68 9.10 -14.16
C ASP A 123 2.97 8.82 -12.83
N ALA A 124 1.83 8.14 -12.87
CA ALA A 124 1.04 7.87 -11.68
C ALA A 124 1.55 6.63 -10.93
N VAL A 125 2.63 6.82 -10.16
CA VAL A 125 3.30 5.76 -9.39
C VAL A 125 2.62 5.40 -8.06
N ASN A 126 1.49 6.04 -7.73
CA ASN A 126 0.68 5.75 -6.55
C ASN A 126 -0.75 5.42 -6.97
N HIS A 127 -1.21 4.21 -6.63
CA HIS A 127 -2.53 3.72 -7.04
C HIS A 127 -3.70 4.54 -6.47
N TYR A 128 -3.59 5.03 -5.23
CA TYR A 128 -4.64 5.86 -4.63
C TYR A 128 -4.76 7.20 -5.35
N VAL A 129 -3.62 7.82 -5.67
CA VAL A 129 -3.57 9.07 -6.44
C VAL A 129 -4.06 8.84 -7.87
N LEU A 130 -3.76 7.69 -8.47
CA LEU A 130 -4.27 7.32 -9.80
C LEU A 130 -5.80 7.20 -9.81
N ILE A 131 -6.38 6.53 -8.82
CA ILE A 131 -7.84 6.42 -8.70
C ILE A 131 -8.47 7.81 -8.50
N LEU A 132 -7.86 8.63 -7.62
CA LEU A 132 -8.30 10.00 -7.39
C LEU A 132 -8.23 10.85 -8.66
N ALA A 133 -7.13 10.79 -9.40
CA ALA A 133 -6.96 11.52 -10.65
C ALA A 133 -7.98 11.08 -11.71
N ARG A 134 -8.30 9.78 -11.81
CA ARG A 134 -9.20 9.26 -12.85
C ARG A 134 -10.68 9.45 -12.54
N TYR A 135 -11.08 9.25 -11.29
CA TYR A 135 -12.48 9.12 -10.89
C TYR A 135 -12.88 10.09 -9.76
N GLY A 136 -11.95 10.90 -9.28
CA GLY A 136 -12.16 11.80 -8.16
C GLY A 136 -12.50 11.06 -6.86
N LEU A 137 -13.14 11.78 -5.95
CA LEU A 137 -13.63 11.25 -4.68
C LEU A 137 -14.73 10.19 -4.90
N ILE A 138 -15.49 10.26 -5.99
CA ILE A 138 -16.51 9.25 -6.33
C ILE A 138 -15.88 7.88 -6.55
N GLY A 139 -14.66 7.79 -7.11
CA GLY A 139 -13.95 6.51 -7.22
C GLY A 139 -13.10 6.18 -5.99
N LEU A 140 -12.43 7.18 -5.41
CA LEU A 140 -11.53 6.94 -4.29
C LEU A 140 -12.28 6.47 -3.03
N VAL A 141 -13.43 7.08 -2.70
CA VAL A 141 -14.16 6.74 -1.47
C VAL A 141 -14.67 5.29 -1.48
N PRO A 142 -15.36 4.79 -2.53
CA PRO A 142 -15.74 3.38 -2.60
C PRO A 142 -14.55 2.43 -2.56
N PHE A 143 -13.42 2.80 -3.17
CA PHE A 143 -12.20 2.00 -3.12
C PHE A 143 -11.67 1.88 -1.67
N LEU A 144 -11.60 2.99 -0.94
CA LEU A 144 -11.21 2.98 0.49
C LEU A 144 -12.20 2.20 1.35
N VAL A 145 -13.51 2.32 1.08
CA VAL A 145 -14.54 1.52 1.74
C VAL A 145 -14.34 0.03 1.46
N MET A 146 -14.03 -0.36 0.22
CA MET A 146 -13.74 -1.75 -0.12
C MET A 146 -12.53 -2.28 0.64
N CYS A 147 -11.42 -1.53 0.68
CA CYS A 147 -10.22 -1.92 1.41
C CYS A 147 -10.50 -2.08 2.92
N THR A 148 -11.19 -1.10 3.52
CA THR A 148 -11.54 -1.16 4.96
C THR A 148 -12.50 -2.31 5.27
N MET A 149 -13.45 -2.60 4.38
CA MET A 149 -14.33 -3.76 4.49
C MET A 149 -13.55 -5.08 4.39
N ALA A 150 -12.60 -5.20 3.47
CA ALA A 150 -11.76 -6.40 3.34
C ALA A 150 -10.99 -6.68 4.64
N VAL A 151 -10.33 -5.65 5.20
CA VAL A 151 -9.62 -5.76 6.47
C VAL A 151 -10.57 -6.09 7.62
N LYS A 152 -11.74 -5.45 7.69
CA LYS A 152 -12.74 -5.74 8.71
C LYS A 152 -13.22 -7.18 8.65
N ARG A 153 -13.49 -7.70 7.45
CA ARG A 153 -13.91 -9.10 7.25
C ARG A 153 -12.84 -10.10 7.67
N LEU A 154 -11.56 -9.80 7.44
CA LEU A 154 -10.46 -10.63 7.94
C LEU A 154 -10.39 -10.62 9.47
N ILE A 155 -10.54 -9.47 10.11
CA ILE A 155 -10.57 -9.35 11.58
C ILE A 155 -11.75 -10.12 12.17
N ASP A 156 -12.94 -9.98 11.57
CA ASP A 156 -14.15 -10.66 12.02
C ASP A 156 -14.04 -12.17 11.83
N ALA A 157 -13.48 -12.63 10.70
CA ALA A 157 -13.18 -14.04 10.45
C ALA A 157 -12.20 -14.59 11.50
N TYR A 158 -11.11 -13.87 11.78
CA TYR A 158 -10.13 -14.29 12.79
C TYR A 158 -10.75 -14.42 14.20
N LYS A 159 -11.67 -13.51 14.56
CA LYS A 159 -12.40 -13.56 15.84
C LYS A 159 -13.42 -14.70 15.89
N ALA A 160 -14.06 -15.00 14.77
CA ALA A 160 -15.06 -16.07 14.66
C ALA A 160 -14.42 -17.47 14.63
N SER A 161 -13.17 -17.60 14.20
CA SER A 161 -12.43 -18.86 14.18
C SER A 161 -12.26 -19.45 15.58
N ILE A 162 -12.71 -20.69 15.76
CA ILE A 162 -12.56 -21.44 17.01
C ILE A 162 -11.23 -22.18 17.02
N TYR A 163 -10.92 -22.89 15.93
CA TYR A 163 -9.71 -23.69 15.79
C TYR A 163 -8.48 -22.84 15.43
N ASP A 164 -7.31 -23.28 15.89
CA ASP A 164 -6.04 -22.57 15.62
C ASP A 164 -5.63 -22.70 14.13
N SER A 165 -6.02 -23.79 13.46
CA SER A 165 -5.85 -23.98 12.02
C SER A 165 -6.56 -22.90 11.20
N ASP A 166 -7.77 -22.51 11.61
CA ASP A 166 -8.57 -21.52 10.91
C ASP A 166 -8.00 -20.12 11.14
N LYS A 167 -7.54 -19.84 12.37
CA LYS A 167 -6.82 -18.60 12.70
C LYS A 167 -5.54 -18.46 11.89
N TRP A 168 -4.82 -19.55 11.69
CA TRP A 168 -3.63 -19.59 10.85
C TRP A 168 -3.97 -19.30 9.40
N LEU A 169 -5.01 -19.92 8.85
CA LEU A 169 -5.45 -19.67 7.47
C LEU A 169 -5.84 -18.20 7.26
N VAL A 170 -6.64 -17.63 8.16
CA VAL A 170 -7.03 -16.20 8.09
C VAL A 170 -5.81 -15.29 8.20
N TRP A 171 -4.81 -15.68 9.00
CA TRP A 171 -3.56 -14.93 9.12
C TRP A 171 -2.74 -14.97 7.82
N CYS A 172 -2.62 -16.13 7.18
CA CYS A 172 -1.97 -16.27 5.88
C CYS A 172 -2.70 -15.48 4.78
N LEU A 173 -4.04 -15.47 4.79
CA LEU A 173 -4.83 -14.64 3.87
C LEU A 173 -4.60 -13.16 4.13
N SER A 174 -4.46 -12.76 5.40
CA SER A 174 -4.11 -11.38 5.75
C SER A 174 -2.71 -11.02 5.26
N ALA A 175 -1.74 -11.95 5.39
CA ALA A 175 -0.38 -11.76 4.88
C ALA A 175 -0.38 -11.47 3.37
N GLY A 176 -1.16 -12.24 2.59
CA GLY A 176 -1.27 -12.02 1.14
C GLY A 176 -2.08 -10.77 0.73
N LEU A 177 -2.85 -10.16 1.64
CA LEU A 177 -3.51 -8.88 1.37
C LEU A 177 -2.59 -7.68 1.65
N PHE A 178 -1.73 -7.80 2.67
CA PHE A 178 -0.86 -6.71 3.11
C PHE A 178 0.55 -6.73 2.49
N GLY A 179 1.01 -7.90 2.04
CA GLY A 179 2.21 -8.02 1.22
C GLY A 179 1.85 -7.90 -0.24
#